data_AF-A0A240SXS6-F1
#
_entry.id   AF-A0A240SXS6-F1
#
_cell.length_a   1.000
_cell.length_b   1.000
_cell.length_c   1.000
_cell.angle_alpha   90.00
_cell.angle_beta   90.00
_cell.angle_gamma   90.00
#
_symmetry.space_group_name_H-M   'P 1'
#
loop_
_entity.id
_entity.type
_entity.pdbx_description
1 polymer ?
#
loop_
_entity_poly.entity_id
_entity_poly.type
_entity_poly.pdbx_seq_one_letter_code
_entity_poly.pdbx_strand_id
1 'polypeptide(L)'
;MAHLKLGRKLFLCFQLCGLSIINLSILNKDRKDKKCFNIKNRLIHILHIVVLSVNFAIVQLYPNAVMSASDSLGKFNDWIKYYAAVVTSFTILLESYIHADQLICIFNQTSELDGIFAAIRVDLSQRDTDTCRVYMRKFIFLTLMLLVLELWPMSFFLTNTPMLNYWLLTTPFLVQSRFRQLQHILYIDLCHHYARVLACNAKQLAIFLNSLETTTTCSGMSLEKYPFAFVHHRFRMLQKSHHIIWKISNCINQYFGWSQVANYSFHFLQILADCYWLYWRIYNKSYGIGLCDSCLGTVITQHENSLTSSRCITSFAIFSSPSFQQVHSISIWLHRVKFTIYNGKISETLLNFSLQIIQEPVLFQTMELFTIDFKPLRSMISAITTYMVLFVQFLPRLVTSSYLTMD
;
A
#
# COMPACT_ATOMS: atom_id res chain seq x y z
N MET A 1 17.44 5.69 -20.90
CA MET A 1 17.74 6.96 -20.17
C MET A 1 16.51 7.84 -19.88
N ALA A 2 15.53 8.02 -20.80
CA ALA A 2 14.36 8.87 -20.56
C ALA A 2 13.46 8.41 -19.37
N HIS A 3 13.26 7.10 -19.21
CA HIS A 3 12.43 6.54 -18.12
C HIS A 3 13.05 6.72 -16.73
N LEU A 4 14.39 6.75 -16.64
CA LEU A 4 15.12 7.00 -15.39
C LEU A 4 14.97 8.47 -14.95
N LYS A 5 14.81 9.40 -15.90
CA LYS A 5 14.47 10.80 -15.62
C LYS A 5 13.02 10.94 -15.12
N LEU A 6 12.07 10.17 -15.68
CA LEU A 6 10.68 10.18 -15.24
C LEU A 6 10.52 9.59 -13.83
N GLY A 7 11.22 8.49 -13.52
CA GLY A 7 11.28 7.93 -12.17
C GLY A 7 11.81 8.93 -11.14
N ARG A 8 12.89 9.66 -11.47
CA ARG A 8 13.42 10.74 -10.60
C ARG A 8 12.41 11.85 -10.32
N LYS A 9 11.58 12.23 -11.30
CA LYS A 9 10.52 13.23 -11.10
C LYS A 9 9.38 12.70 -10.22
N LEU A 10 9.01 11.43 -10.36
CA LEU A 10 8.01 10.81 -9.49
C LEU A 10 8.51 10.69 -8.05
N PHE A 11 9.79 10.38 -7.85
CA PHE A 11 10.40 10.35 -6.51
C PHE A 11 10.43 11.73 -5.84
N LEU A 12 10.54 12.81 -6.62
CA LEU A 12 10.39 14.17 -6.09
C LEU A 12 8.97 14.43 -5.56
N CYS A 13 7.92 13.93 -6.23
CA CYS A 13 6.54 14.09 -5.74
C CYS A 13 6.31 13.46 -4.37
N PHE A 14 6.93 12.30 -4.10
CA PHE A 14 6.87 11.68 -2.77
C PHE A 14 7.64 12.45 -1.70
N GLN A 15 8.83 12.93 -2.06
CA GLN A 15 9.62 13.78 -1.15
C GLN A 15 8.88 15.08 -0.82
N LEU A 16 8.13 15.64 -1.79
CA LEU A 16 7.25 16.78 -1.60
C LEU A 16 6.00 16.49 -0.75
N CYS A 17 5.72 15.21 -0.46
CA CYS A 17 4.66 14.79 0.48
C CYS A 17 5.24 14.37 1.84
N GLY A 18 6.51 14.65 2.11
CA GLY A 18 7.19 14.26 3.35
C GLY A 18 7.45 12.76 3.45
N LEU A 19 7.34 12.03 2.34
CA LEU A 19 7.61 10.59 2.28
C LEU A 19 9.05 10.38 1.84
N SER A 20 9.84 9.75 2.70
CA SER A 20 11.21 9.38 2.36
C SER A 20 11.17 8.32 1.27
N ILE A 21 11.69 8.66 0.10
CA ILE A 21 12.11 7.67 -0.90
C ILE A 21 13.61 7.76 -1.05
N ILE A 22 14.24 6.62 -0.82
CA ILE A 22 15.66 6.44 -1.03
C ILE A 22 15.86 6.12 -2.51
N ASN A 23 16.61 6.96 -3.20
CA ASN A 23 17.03 6.72 -4.55
C ASN A 23 18.24 5.76 -4.53
N LEU A 24 18.11 4.58 -5.16
CA LEU A 24 19.17 3.57 -5.27
C LEU A 24 20.52 4.12 -5.75
N SER A 25 20.52 5.14 -6.61
CA SER A 25 21.76 5.79 -7.07
C SER A 25 22.51 6.57 -5.98
N ILE A 26 21.88 6.84 -4.84
CA ILE A 26 22.47 7.51 -3.68
C ILE A 26 23.07 6.49 -2.70
N LEU A 27 22.55 5.25 -2.66
CA LEU A 27 23.06 4.22 -1.76
C LEU A 27 24.46 3.74 -2.14
N ASN A 28 24.77 3.76 -3.44
CA ASN A 28 26.05 3.38 -4.01
C ASN A 28 27.11 4.48 -3.96
N LYS A 29 26.77 5.66 -3.43
CA LYS A 29 27.70 6.79 -3.26
C LYS A 29 28.38 6.74 -1.90
N ASP A 30 29.54 7.38 -1.83
CA ASP A 30 30.42 7.41 -0.65
C ASP A 30 29.71 7.81 0.66
N ARG A 31 30.31 7.40 1.78
CA ARG A 31 29.80 7.66 3.15
C ARG A 31 29.49 9.15 3.42
N LYS A 32 30.16 10.09 2.74
CA LYS A 32 29.89 11.53 2.84
C LYS A 32 28.55 11.92 2.20
N ASP A 33 28.19 11.33 1.07
CA ASP A 33 26.93 11.61 0.36
C ASP A 33 25.71 11.10 1.15
N LYS A 34 25.86 10.00 1.88
CA LYS A 34 24.81 9.48 2.79
C LYS A 34 24.49 10.45 3.93
N LYS A 35 25.49 11.10 4.53
CA LYS A 35 25.26 12.11 5.58
C LYS A 35 24.50 13.33 5.04
N CYS A 36 24.89 13.83 3.87
CA CYS A 36 24.23 14.96 3.23
C CYS A 36 22.76 14.63 2.88
N PHE A 37 22.50 13.43 2.38
CA PHE A 37 21.14 12.96 2.10
C PHE A 37 20.27 12.90 3.36
N ASN A 38 20.79 12.35 4.47
CA ASN A 38 20.06 12.29 5.73
C ASN A 38 19.72 13.69 6.27
N ILE A 39 20.63 14.65 6.16
CA ILE A 39 20.37 16.04 6.57
C ILE A 39 19.25 16.65 5.72
N LYS A 40 19.30 16.48 4.39
CA LYS A 40 18.25 16.97 3.49
C LYS A 40 16.89 16.36 3.80
N ASN A 41 16.84 15.04 4.02
CA ASN A 41 15.59 14.35 4.36
C ASN A 41 15.02 14.88 5.69
N ARG A 42 15.87 15.10 6.71
CA ARG A 42 15.46 15.71 7.98
C ARG A 42 14.88 17.11 7.81
N LEU A 43 15.53 17.96 7.00
CA LEU A 43 15.03 19.30 6.72
C LEU A 43 13.66 19.28 6.03
N ILE A 44 13.45 18.36 5.08
CA ILE A 44 12.16 18.18 4.42
C ILE A 44 11.08 17.74 5.41
N HIS A 45 11.38 16.77 6.29
CA HIS A 45 10.42 16.36 7.32
C HIS A 45 10.06 17.50 8.28
N ILE A 46 11.04 18.30 8.71
CA ILE A 46 10.79 19.48 9.55
C ILE A 46 9.90 20.49 8.83
N LEU A 47 10.19 20.77 7.54
CA LEU A 47 9.37 21.66 6.72
C LEU A 47 7.91 21.16 6.66
N HIS A 48 7.71 19.85 6.46
CA HIS A 48 6.37 19.27 6.46
C HIS A 48 5.66 19.45 7.80
N ILE A 49 6.34 19.17 8.92
CA ILE A 49 5.76 19.38 10.25
C ILE A 49 5.34 20.85 10.42
N VAL A 50 6.19 21.80 10.03
CA VAL A 50 5.86 23.24 10.10
C VAL A 50 4.63 23.58 9.25
N VAL A 51 4.56 23.09 8.01
CA VAL A 51 3.41 23.32 7.13
C VAL A 51 2.12 22.73 7.72
N LEU A 52 2.17 21.52 8.27
CA LEU A 52 1.00 20.91 8.92
C LEU A 52 0.60 21.68 10.19
N SER A 53 1.56 22.15 10.99
CA SER A 53 1.29 22.97 12.18
C SER A 53 0.66 24.31 11.82
N VAL A 54 1.12 24.97 10.75
CA VAL A 54 0.53 26.22 10.26
C VAL A 54 -0.89 25.98 9.75
N ASN A 55 -1.13 24.92 8.98
CA ASN A 55 -2.47 24.54 8.53
C ASN A 55 -3.41 24.30 9.71
N PHE A 56 -2.95 23.54 10.71
CA PHE A 56 -3.68 23.30 11.95
C PHE A 56 -4.01 24.60 12.68
N ALA A 57 -3.04 25.50 12.82
CA ALA A 57 -3.26 26.80 13.46
C ALA A 57 -4.30 27.65 12.71
N ILE A 58 -4.26 27.68 11.37
CA ILE A 58 -5.24 28.41 10.55
C ILE A 58 -6.66 27.90 10.81
N VAL A 59 -6.86 26.57 10.85
CA VAL A 59 -8.18 25.97 11.11
C VAL A 59 -8.69 26.28 12.51
N GLN A 60 -7.81 26.29 13.51
CA GLN A 60 -8.18 26.63 14.90
C GLN A 60 -8.50 28.13 15.07
N LEU A 61 -7.78 29.02 14.39
CA LEU A 61 -8.00 30.46 14.48
C LEU A 61 -9.24 30.92 13.72
N TYR A 62 -9.58 30.25 12.60
CA TYR A 62 -10.68 30.65 11.72
C TYR A 62 -11.68 29.51 11.45
N PRO A 63 -12.27 28.88 12.49
CA PRO A 63 -13.11 27.69 12.31
C PRO A 63 -14.38 28.01 11.50
N ASN A 64 -14.94 29.22 11.64
CA ASN A 64 -16.17 29.62 10.96
C ASN A 64 -15.96 29.94 9.47
N ALA A 65 -14.74 30.23 9.04
CA ALA A 65 -14.42 30.51 7.63
C ALA A 65 -14.08 29.25 6.82
N VAL A 66 -13.80 28.15 7.52
CA VAL A 66 -13.36 26.88 6.95
C VAL A 66 -14.45 25.81 7.08
N MET A 67 -15.07 25.67 8.25
CA MET A 67 -16.05 24.62 8.51
C MET A 67 -17.47 25.07 8.17
N SER A 68 -18.37 24.11 7.96
CA SER A 68 -19.81 24.36 7.80
C SER A 68 -20.42 24.96 9.08
N ALA A 69 -20.35 26.28 9.23
CA ALA A 69 -20.76 26.99 10.45
C ALA A 69 -22.27 26.97 10.71
N SER A 70 -23.09 26.67 9.70
CA SER A 70 -24.55 26.78 9.75
C SER A 70 -25.26 25.53 10.30
N ASP A 71 -24.61 24.37 10.32
CA ASP A 71 -25.21 23.09 10.79
C ASP A 71 -24.31 22.45 11.84
N SER A 72 -24.86 22.18 13.04
CA SER A 72 -24.10 21.58 14.15
C SER A 72 -23.60 20.17 13.81
N LEU A 73 -24.38 19.38 13.06
CA LEU A 73 -23.98 18.05 12.62
C LEU A 73 -22.90 18.13 11.53
N GLY A 74 -23.02 19.08 10.61
CA GLY A 74 -22.03 19.34 9.57
C GLY A 74 -20.68 19.75 10.15
N LYS A 75 -20.71 20.69 11.11
CA LYS A 75 -19.52 21.12 11.86
C LYS A 75 -18.85 19.94 12.57
N PHE A 76 -19.62 19.09 13.24
CA PHE A 76 -19.08 17.90 13.90
C PHE A 76 -18.42 16.92 12.91
N ASN A 77 -19.08 16.65 11.79
CA ASN A 77 -18.59 15.81 10.71
C ASN A 77 -17.26 16.32 10.13
N ASP A 78 -17.17 17.63 9.86
CA ASP A 78 -15.97 18.25 9.30
C ASP A 78 -14.81 18.21 10.31
N TRP A 79 -15.07 18.44 11.60
CA TRP A 79 -14.06 18.32 12.65
C TRP A 79 -13.50 16.91 12.78
N ILE A 80 -14.36 15.88 12.81
CA ILE A 80 -13.91 14.49 12.92
C ILE A 80 -13.02 14.12 11.74
N LYS A 81 -13.43 14.47 10.52
CA LYS A 81 -12.64 14.18 9.31
C LYS A 81 -11.31 14.91 9.33
N TYR A 82 -11.31 16.19 9.70
CA TYR A 82 -10.11 17.00 9.78
C TYR A 82 -9.12 16.43 10.80
N TYR A 83 -9.56 16.17 12.04
CA TYR A 83 -8.69 15.60 13.08
C TYR A 83 -8.18 14.22 12.69
N ALA A 84 -9.01 13.36 12.11
CA ALA A 84 -8.58 12.04 11.66
C ALA A 84 -7.54 12.12 10.53
N ALA A 85 -7.66 13.10 9.62
CA ALA A 85 -6.67 13.36 8.58
C ALA A 85 -5.34 13.89 9.15
N VAL A 86 -5.40 14.80 10.13
CA VAL A 86 -4.23 15.36 10.83
C VAL A 86 -3.48 14.28 11.59
N VAL A 87 -4.19 13.48 12.41
CA VAL A 87 -3.60 12.38 13.18
C VAL A 87 -2.94 11.36 12.27
N THR A 88 -3.60 11.00 11.17
CA THR A 88 -3.04 10.10 10.16
C THR A 88 -1.77 10.67 9.52
N SER A 89 -1.80 11.93 9.11
CA SER A 89 -0.63 12.57 8.49
C SER A 89 0.54 12.71 9.45
N PHE A 90 0.28 13.02 10.71
CA PHE A 90 1.30 13.04 11.76
C PHE A 90 1.90 11.64 11.96
N THR A 91 1.06 10.60 12.02
CA THR A 91 1.50 9.21 12.15
C THR A 91 2.38 8.79 10.98
N ILE A 92 2.00 9.16 9.75
CA ILE A 92 2.79 8.90 8.53
C ILE A 92 4.16 9.57 8.60
N LEU A 93 4.24 10.85 9.00
CA LEU A 93 5.50 11.56 9.10
C LEU A 93 6.39 10.98 10.19
N LEU A 94 5.80 10.69 11.36
CA LEU A 94 6.52 10.11 12.50
C LEU A 94 7.09 8.74 12.15
N GLU A 95 6.28 7.86 11.55
CA GLU A 95 6.72 6.53 11.13
C GLU A 95 7.80 6.61 10.04
N SER A 96 7.62 7.49 9.04
CA SER A 96 8.62 7.70 7.99
C SER A 96 9.96 8.20 8.53
N TYR A 97 9.92 9.01 9.60
CA TYR A 97 11.12 9.50 10.27
C TYR A 97 11.80 8.41 11.11
N ILE A 98 11.05 7.71 11.97
CA ILE A 98 11.58 6.71 12.90
C ILE A 98 12.12 5.50 12.15
N HIS A 99 11.37 5.00 11.15
CA HIS A 99 11.70 3.74 10.48
C HIS A 99 12.48 3.93 9.16
N ALA A 100 13.09 5.10 8.93
CA ALA A 100 13.91 5.35 7.73
C ALA A 100 15.00 4.28 7.50
N ASP A 101 15.55 3.71 8.58
CA ASP A 101 16.55 2.64 8.51
C ASP A 101 16.00 1.32 7.94
N GLN A 102 14.72 1.01 8.18
CA GLN A 102 14.06 -0.16 7.59
C GLN A 102 13.95 -0.02 6.07
N LEU A 103 13.72 1.20 5.59
CA LEU A 103 13.71 1.49 4.17
C LEU A 103 15.09 1.23 3.53
N ILE A 104 16.17 1.64 4.20
CA ILE A 104 17.54 1.32 3.76
C ILE A 104 17.75 -0.19 3.73
N CYS A 105 17.24 -0.90 4.74
CA CYS A 105 17.33 -2.36 4.85
C CYS A 105 16.67 -3.06 3.65
N ILE A 106 15.47 -2.61 3.25
CA ILE A 106 14.77 -3.11 2.06
C ILE A 106 15.66 -2.98 0.82
N PHE A 107 16.23 -1.79 0.58
CA PHE A 107 17.06 -1.55 -0.61
C PHE A 107 18.37 -2.34 -0.63
N ASN A 108 19.00 -2.51 0.53
CA ASN A 108 20.20 -3.36 0.64
C ASN A 108 19.87 -4.82 0.29
N GLN A 109 18.75 -5.32 0.80
CA GLN A 109 18.30 -6.70 0.55
C GLN A 109 17.90 -6.92 -0.90
N THR A 110 17.21 -5.96 -1.53
CA THR A 110 16.89 -6.06 -2.97
C THR A 110 18.16 -6.06 -3.82
N SER A 111 19.16 -5.25 -3.47
CA SER A 111 20.45 -5.25 -4.19
C SER A 111 21.21 -6.57 -4.02
N GLU A 112 21.17 -7.19 -2.83
CA GLU A 112 21.76 -8.52 -2.61
C GLU A 112 21.04 -9.57 -3.46
N LEU A 113 19.71 -9.50 -3.51
CA LEU A 113 18.87 -10.42 -4.26
C LEU A 113 19.10 -10.32 -5.78
N ASP A 114 19.23 -9.11 -6.31
CA ASP A 114 19.60 -8.86 -7.71
C ASP A 114 20.96 -9.50 -8.04
N GLY A 115 21.93 -9.40 -7.13
CA GLY A 115 23.25 -10.04 -7.26
C GLY A 115 23.16 -11.57 -7.32
N ILE A 116 22.31 -12.18 -6.49
CA ILE A 116 22.09 -13.64 -6.49
C ILE A 116 21.45 -14.08 -7.81
N PHE A 117 20.41 -13.38 -8.28
CA PHE A 117 19.74 -13.74 -9.52
C PHE A 117 20.62 -13.52 -10.76
N ALA A 118 21.46 -12.48 -10.76
CA ALA A 118 22.50 -12.29 -11.78
C ALA A 118 23.51 -13.46 -11.79
N ALA A 119 23.93 -13.94 -10.62
CA ALA A 119 24.84 -15.08 -10.50
C ALA A 119 24.23 -16.39 -11.04
N ILE A 120 22.90 -16.57 -10.91
CA ILE A 120 22.20 -17.75 -11.44
C ILE A 120 22.06 -17.69 -12.99
N ARG A 121 22.51 -16.60 -13.63
CA ARG A 121 22.27 -16.29 -15.06
C ARG A 121 20.79 -16.26 -15.41
N VAL A 122 19.95 -15.87 -14.45
CA VAL A 122 18.60 -15.44 -14.78
C VAL A 122 18.81 -14.11 -15.48
N ASP A 123 18.48 -14.02 -16.76
CA ASP A 123 18.63 -12.78 -17.51
C ASP A 123 17.55 -11.79 -17.02
N LEU A 124 17.85 -11.19 -15.87
CA LEU A 124 17.07 -10.15 -15.25
C LEU A 124 17.17 -8.87 -16.07
N SER A 125 18.24 -8.65 -16.84
CA SER A 125 18.48 -7.37 -17.52
C SER A 125 17.37 -6.98 -18.51
N GLN A 126 16.91 -7.93 -19.34
CA GLN A 126 15.75 -7.72 -20.22
C GLN A 126 14.44 -7.69 -19.43
N ARG A 127 14.29 -8.57 -18.43
CA ARG A 127 13.04 -8.69 -17.67
C ARG A 127 12.79 -7.54 -16.70
N ASP A 128 13.83 -6.93 -16.16
CA ASP A 128 13.81 -5.80 -15.22
C ASP A 128 13.43 -4.51 -15.92
N THR A 129 13.91 -4.29 -17.15
CA THR A 129 13.53 -3.08 -17.91
C THR A 129 12.06 -3.08 -18.28
N ASP A 130 11.52 -4.23 -18.68
CA ASP A 130 10.10 -4.38 -18.97
C ASP A 130 9.25 -4.41 -17.70
N THR A 131 9.72 -5.04 -16.62
CA THR A 131 9.01 -5.05 -15.33
C THR A 131 8.96 -3.64 -14.75
N CYS A 132 10.09 -2.93 -14.66
CA CYS A 132 10.12 -1.55 -14.19
C CYS A 132 9.27 -0.64 -15.07
N ARG A 133 9.21 -0.87 -16.39
CA ARG A 133 8.34 -0.11 -17.29
C ARG A 133 6.85 -0.37 -17.04
N VAL A 134 6.43 -1.64 -16.97
CA VAL A 134 5.05 -2.03 -16.66
C VAL A 134 4.64 -1.46 -15.31
N TYR A 135 5.56 -1.54 -14.35
CA TYR A 135 5.42 -1.06 -13.00
C TYR A 135 5.23 0.47 -12.93
N MET A 136 6.14 1.24 -13.56
CA MET A 136 6.04 2.69 -13.63
C MET A 136 4.80 3.14 -14.39
N ARG A 137 4.37 2.41 -15.43
CA ARG A 137 3.13 2.71 -16.15
C ARG A 137 1.90 2.53 -15.26
N LYS A 138 1.83 1.44 -14.49
CA LYS A 138 0.76 1.21 -13.50
C LYS A 138 0.74 2.30 -12.43
N PHE A 139 1.92 2.63 -11.90
CA PHE A 139 2.08 3.67 -10.90
C PHE A 139 1.60 5.04 -11.40
N ILE A 140 2.04 5.45 -12.60
CA ILE A 140 1.63 6.71 -13.23
C ILE A 140 0.13 6.70 -13.49
N PHE A 141 -0.42 5.59 -13.97
CA PHE A 141 -1.85 5.46 -14.21
C PHE A 141 -2.66 5.62 -12.92
N LEU A 142 -2.27 4.96 -11.83
CA LEU A 142 -2.89 5.09 -10.51
C LEU A 142 -2.78 6.52 -9.98
N THR A 143 -1.62 7.15 -10.11
CA THR A 143 -1.39 8.54 -9.68
C THR A 143 -2.23 9.52 -10.49
N LEU A 144 -2.31 9.34 -11.81
CA LEU A 144 -3.11 10.19 -12.69
C LEU A 144 -4.59 10.03 -12.39
N MET A 145 -5.06 8.80 -12.19
CA MET A 145 -6.43 8.52 -11.77
C MET A 145 -6.76 9.21 -10.44
N LEU A 146 -5.88 9.11 -9.45
CA LEU A 146 -6.02 9.82 -8.18
C LEU A 146 -6.12 11.33 -8.38
N LEU A 147 -5.22 11.93 -9.17
CA LEU A 147 -5.25 13.37 -9.45
C LEU A 147 -6.52 13.81 -10.16
N VAL A 148 -6.99 13.04 -11.16
CA VAL A 148 -8.25 13.33 -11.86
C VAL A 148 -9.42 13.27 -10.89
N LEU A 149 -9.45 12.27 -10.01
CA LEU A 149 -10.53 12.13 -9.01
C LEU A 149 -10.53 13.28 -7.99
N GLU A 150 -9.37 13.73 -7.52
CA GLU A 150 -9.26 14.86 -6.59
C GLU A 150 -9.57 16.21 -7.26
N LEU A 151 -9.28 16.36 -8.56
CA LEU A 151 -9.54 17.59 -9.31
C LEU A 151 -10.97 17.66 -9.85
N TRP A 152 -11.63 16.53 -10.05
CA TRP A 152 -13.01 16.46 -10.54
C TRP A 152 -14.01 17.32 -9.73
N PRO A 153 -14.04 17.28 -8.38
CA PRO A 153 -14.98 18.08 -7.60
C PRO A 153 -14.62 19.57 -7.53
N MET A 154 -13.48 20.01 -8.10
CA MET A 154 -13.04 21.41 -8.00
C MET A 154 -14.00 22.39 -8.66
N SER A 155 -14.63 22.01 -9.76
CA SER A 155 -15.63 22.86 -10.43
C SER A 155 -16.79 23.22 -9.50
N PHE A 156 -17.18 22.29 -8.64
CA PHE A 156 -18.21 22.49 -7.64
C PHE A 156 -17.71 23.37 -6.48
N PHE A 157 -16.51 23.08 -5.94
CA PHE A 157 -15.97 23.84 -4.82
C PHE A 157 -15.71 25.31 -5.15
N LEU A 158 -15.35 25.65 -6.38
CA LEU A 158 -15.16 27.04 -6.81
C LEU A 158 -16.41 27.91 -6.64
N THR A 159 -17.61 27.30 -6.59
CA THR A 159 -18.87 28.03 -6.36
C THR A 159 -19.19 28.27 -4.87
N ASN A 160 -18.50 27.58 -3.95
CA ASN A 160 -18.79 27.60 -2.52
C ASN A 160 -17.51 27.83 -1.71
N THR A 161 -17.29 29.09 -1.31
CA THR A 161 -16.05 29.55 -0.65
C THR A 161 -15.67 28.79 0.63
N PRO A 162 -16.55 28.49 1.62
CA PRO A 162 -16.16 27.72 2.79
C PRO A 162 -15.81 26.26 2.44
N MET A 163 -16.53 25.65 1.48
CA MET A 163 -16.18 24.31 1.00
C MET A 163 -14.82 24.27 0.29
N LEU A 164 -14.50 25.29 -0.50
CA LEU A 164 -13.20 25.43 -1.14
C LEU A 164 -12.09 25.59 -0.11
N ASN A 165 -12.30 26.42 0.92
CA ASN A 165 -11.34 26.62 2.01
C ASN A 165 -11.08 25.31 2.78
N TYR A 166 -12.15 24.59 3.13
CA TYR A 166 -12.04 23.26 3.76
C TYR A 166 -11.26 22.29 2.87
N TRP A 167 -11.59 22.21 1.58
CA TRP A 167 -10.90 21.35 0.64
C TRP A 167 -9.42 21.72 0.53
N LEU A 168 -9.08 22.99 0.31
CA LEU A 168 -7.69 23.45 0.21
C LEU A 168 -6.85 23.11 1.45
N LEU A 169 -7.46 23.20 2.64
CA LEU A 169 -6.77 22.89 3.89
C LEU A 169 -6.69 21.38 4.16
N THR A 170 -7.62 20.57 3.67
CA THR A 170 -7.67 19.12 3.90
C THR A 170 -6.91 18.31 2.84
N THR A 171 -6.90 18.78 1.60
CA THR A 171 -6.27 18.11 0.44
C THR A 171 -4.81 17.70 0.68
N PRO A 172 -3.93 18.52 1.30
CA PRO A 172 -2.55 18.10 1.55
C PRO A 172 -2.45 16.82 2.40
N PHE A 173 -3.30 16.70 3.43
CA PHE A 173 -3.35 15.51 4.30
C PHE A 173 -3.88 14.28 3.54
N LEU A 174 -4.92 14.48 2.73
CA LEU A 174 -5.47 13.44 1.87
C LEU A 174 -4.42 12.93 0.88
N VAL A 175 -3.79 13.84 0.15
CA VAL A 175 -2.74 13.54 -0.82
C VAL A 175 -1.59 12.78 -0.16
N GLN A 176 -1.13 13.22 1.02
CA GLN A 176 -0.10 12.51 1.78
C GLN A 176 -0.52 11.07 2.14
N SER A 177 -1.75 10.89 2.63
CA SER A 177 -2.33 9.57 2.94
C SER A 177 -2.36 8.66 1.70
N ARG A 178 -2.83 9.17 0.56
CA ARG A 178 -2.90 8.44 -0.72
C ARG A 178 -1.52 8.05 -1.23
N PHE A 179 -0.57 8.98 -1.23
CA PHE A 179 0.80 8.67 -1.63
C PHE A 179 1.42 7.62 -0.70
N ARG A 180 1.15 7.66 0.61
CA ARG A 180 1.63 6.61 1.53
C ARG A 180 1.08 5.23 1.18
N GLN A 181 -0.22 5.12 0.87
CA GLN A 181 -0.82 3.86 0.41
C GLN A 181 -0.19 3.38 -0.90
N LEU A 182 -0.04 4.29 -1.86
CA LEU A 182 0.56 3.97 -3.14
C LEU A 182 2.03 3.53 -2.99
N GLN A 183 2.77 4.15 -2.07
CA GLN A 183 4.13 3.74 -1.70
C GLN A 183 4.15 2.31 -1.14
N HIS A 184 3.17 1.96 -0.30
CA HIS A 184 3.09 0.62 0.27
C HIS A 184 2.78 -0.45 -0.79
N ILE A 185 1.77 -0.21 -1.65
CA ILE A 185 1.49 -1.08 -2.82
C ILE A 185 2.76 -1.27 -3.64
N LEU A 186 3.52 -0.19 -3.80
CA LEU A 186 4.76 -0.17 -4.56
C LEU A 186 5.78 -1.19 -4.04
N TYR A 187 5.99 -1.24 -2.72
CA TYR A 187 6.93 -2.19 -2.11
C TYR A 187 6.39 -3.62 -2.06
N ILE A 188 5.08 -3.77 -1.88
CA ILE A 188 4.39 -5.06 -1.96
C ILE A 188 4.59 -5.66 -3.36
N ASP A 189 4.33 -4.90 -4.43
CA ASP A 189 4.53 -5.32 -5.82
C ASP A 189 5.98 -5.66 -6.16
N LEU A 190 6.94 -4.93 -5.58
CA LEU A 190 8.36 -5.24 -5.72
C LEU A 190 8.69 -6.62 -5.13
N CYS A 191 8.21 -6.88 -3.93
CA CYS A 191 8.37 -8.18 -3.28
C CYS A 191 7.70 -9.31 -4.09
N HIS A 192 6.51 -9.05 -4.66
CA HIS A 192 5.86 -10.01 -5.58
C HIS A 192 6.65 -10.31 -6.82
N HIS A 193 7.26 -9.29 -7.43
CA HIS A 193 8.07 -9.49 -8.60
C HIS A 193 9.20 -10.49 -8.30
N TYR A 194 9.92 -10.29 -7.20
CA TYR A 194 10.97 -11.20 -6.76
C TYR A 194 10.46 -12.59 -6.40
N ALA A 195 9.33 -12.69 -5.70
CA ALA A 195 8.70 -13.98 -5.40
C ALA A 195 8.30 -14.73 -6.69
N ARG A 196 7.83 -14.03 -7.71
CA ARG A 196 7.49 -14.61 -9.02
C ARG A 196 8.72 -15.10 -9.77
N VAL A 197 9.81 -14.32 -9.74
CA VAL A 197 11.10 -14.73 -10.33
C VAL A 197 11.60 -15.99 -9.63
N LEU A 198 11.56 -16.02 -8.29
CA LEU A 198 11.91 -17.18 -7.48
C LEU A 198 11.06 -18.40 -7.87
N ALA A 199 9.74 -18.25 -7.96
CA ALA A 199 8.82 -19.31 -8.38
C ALA A 199 9.14 -19.86 -9.78
N CYS A 200 9.44 -18.98 -10.72
CA CYS A 200 9.82 -19.37 -12.08
C CYS A 200 11.13 -20.17 -12.09
N ASN A 201 12.13 -19.75 -11.32
CA ASN A 201 13.40 -20.46 -11.21
C ASN A 201 13.24 -21.82 -10.52
N ALA A 202 12.44 -21.89 -9.46
CA ALA A 202 12.10 -23.15 -8.81
C ALA A 202 11.40 -24.11 -9.77
N LYS A 203 10.44 -23.61 -10.57
CA LYS A 203 9.75 -24.39 -11.61
C LYS A 203 10.72 -24.89 -12.69
N GLN A 204 11.62 -24.04 -13.19
CA GLN A 204 12.62 -24.45 -14.18
C GLN A 204 13.55 -25.53 -13.64
N LEU A 205 13.98 -25.39 -12.39
CA LEU A 205 14.80 -26.40 -11.71
C LEU A 205 14.04 -27.73 -11.57
N ALA A 206 12.77 -27.68 -11.18
CA ALA A 206 11.92 -28.87 -11.08
C ALA A 206 11.75 -29.59 -12.43
N ILE A 207 11.49 -28.85 -13.51
CA ILE A 207 11.39 -29.42 -14.87
C ILE A 207 12.71 -30.03 -15.31
N PHE A 208 13.83 -29.35 -15.07
CA PHE A 208 15.16 -29.85 -15.39
C PHE A 208 15.46 -31.17 -14.66
N LEU A 209 15.17 -31.26 -13.37
CA LEU A 209 15.36 -32.48 -12.58
C LEU A 209 14.47 -33.63 -13.07
N ASN A 210 13.20 -33.36 -13.37
CA ASN A 210 12.29 -34.37 -13.90
C ASN A 210 12.74 -34.85 -15.30
N SER A 211 13.29 -33.97 -16.14
CA SER A 211 13.83 -34.34 -17.46
C SER A 211 15.11 -35.16 -17.38
N LEU A 212 15.94 -34.90 -16.38
CA LEU A 212 17.14 -35.70 -16.10
C LEU A 212 16.74 -37.12 -15.72
N GLU A 213 15.76 -37.27 -14.82
CA GLU A 213 15.26 -38.57 -14.37
C GLU A 213 14.76 -39.43 -15.54
N THR A 214 13.92 -38.86 -16.42
CA THR A 214 13.41 -39.58 -17.60
C THR A 214 14.50 -39.98 -18.58
N THR A 215 15.53 -39.15 -18.78
CA THR A 215 16.66 -39.52 -19.64
C THR A 215 17.53 -40.62 -19.04
N THR A 216 17.73 -40.64 -17.72
CA THR A 216 18.52 -41.70 -17.07
C THR A 216 17.82 -43.04 -17.00
N THR A 217 16.50 -43.07 -16.80
CA THR A 217 15.74 -44.33 -16.80
C THR A 217 15.68 -44.98 -18.19
N CYS A 218 15.68 -44.19 -19.26
CA CYS A 218 15.66 -44.70 -20.64
C CYS A 218 17.03 -45.10 -21.21
N SER A 219 18.14 -44.52 -20.72
CA SER A 219 19.46 -44.67 -21.38
C SER A 219 20.48 -45.50 -20.61
N GLY A 220 20.18 -45.94 -19.37
CA GLY A 220 21.13 -46.70 -18.54
C GLY A 220 22.43 -45.95 -18.18
N MET A 221 22.56 -44.68 -18.58
CA MET A 221 23.69 -43.82 -18.20
C MET A 221 23.53 -43.40 -16.73
N SER A 222 24.57 -43.63 -15.93
CA SER A 222 24.56 -43.22 -14.52
C SER A 222 24.48 -41.69 -14.43
N LEU A 223 23.58 -41.21 -13.56
CA LEU A 223 23.39 -39.79 -13.24
C LEU A 223 24.65 -39.15 -12.61
N GLU A 224 25.71 -39.94 -12.34
CA GLU A 224 27.02 -39.48 -11.84
C GLU A 224 27.70 -38.45 -12.73
N LYS A 225 27.35 -38.42 -14.03
CA LYS A 225 27.95 -37.49 -14.99
C LYS A 225 27.51 -36.03 -14.82
N TYR A 226 26.42 -35.78 -14.09
CA TYR A 226 25.98 -34.42 -13.78
C TYR A 226 26.55 -33.95 -12.45
N PRO A 227 27.09 -32.73 -12.36
CA PRO A 227 27.66 -32.24 -11.12
C PRO A 227 26.53 -32.00 -10.10
N PHE A 228 26.26 -32.97 -9.22
CA PHE A 228 25.34 -32.84 -8.09
C PHE A 228 25.63 -31.58 -7.25
N ALA A 229 26.90 -31.17 -7.21
CA ALA A 229 27.34 -29.91 -6.63
C ALA A 229 26.61 -28.68 -7.22
N PHE A 230 26.34 -28.67 -8.53
CA PHE A 230 25.62 -27.59 -9.21
C PHE A 230 24.14 -27.54 -8.81
N VAL A 231 23.46 -28.69 -8.77
CA VAL A 231 22.05 -28.77 -8.36
C VAL A 231 21.87 -28.33 -6.91
N HIS A 232 22.72 -28.86 -6.02
CA HIS A 232 22.71 -28.49 -4.60
C HIS A 232 23.03 -27.01 -4.40
N HIS A 233 24.01 -26.46 -5.15
CA HIS A 233 24.29 -25.02 -5.13
C HIS A 233 23.09 -24.19 -5.57
N ARG A 234 22.37 -24.59 -6.64
CA ARG A 234 21.16 -23.89 -7.09
C ARG A 234 20.04 -23.92 -6.06
N PHE A 235 19.79 -25.05 -5.41
CA PHE A 235 18.80 -25.11 -4.31
C PHE A 235 19.17 -24.17 -3.17
N ARG A 236 20.44 -24.15 -2.73
CA ARG A 236 20.88 -23.21 -1.69
C ARG A 236 20.70 -21.75 -2.10
N MET A 237 20.93 -21.40 -3.36
CA MET A 237 20.69 -20.04 -3.84
C MET A 237 19.20 -19.68 -3.85
N LEU A 238 18.31 -20.60 -4.24
CA LEU A 238 16.85 -20.39 -4.16
C LEU A 238 16.38 -20.23 -2.71
N GLN A 239 16.90 -21.07 -1.81
CA GLN A 239 16.61 -21.01 -0.39
C GLN A 239 17.05 -19.67 0.21
N LYS A 240 18.28 -19.24 -0.08
CA LYS A 240 18.80 -17.92 0.34
C LYS A 240 17.94 -16.78 -0.22
N SER A 241 17.53 -16.88 -1.49
CA SER A 241 16.67 -15.88 -2.13
C SER A 241 15.31 -15.76 -1.44
N HIS A 242 14.70 -16.90 -1.07
CA HIS A 242 13.44 -16.92 -0.30
C HIS A 242 13.60 -16.21 1.05
N HIS A 243 14.65 -16.53 1.80
CA HIS A 243 14.91 -15.91 3.09
C HIS A 243 15.04 -14.37 2.98
N ILE A 244 15.74 -13.89 1.94
CA ILE A 244 15.88 -12.45 1.69
C ILE A 244 14.52 -11.83 1.36
N ILE A 245 13.69 -12.48 0.54
CA ILE A 245 12.33 -12.00 0.21
C ILE A 245 11.46 -11.91 1.47
N TRP A 246 11.50 -12.93 2.34
CA TRP A 246 10.82 -12.90 3.63
C TRP A 246 11.29 -11.73 4.50
N LYS A 247 12.61 -11.51 4.57
CA LYS A 247 13.19 -10.39 5.32
C LYS A 247 12.76 -9.03 4.76
N ILE A 248 12.66 -8.90 3.43
CA ILE A 248 12.12 -7.69 2.77
C ILE A 248 10.68 -7.46 3.20
N SER A 249 9.85 -8.50 3.17
CA SER A 249 8.44 -8.42 3.59
C SER A 249 8.29 -7.99 5.04
N ASN A 250 9.12 -8.49 5.96
CA ASN A 250 9.12 -8.05 7.35
C ASN A 250 9.52 -6.58 7.51
N CYS A 251 10.57 -6.14 6.80
CA CYS A 251 10.96 -4.72 6.82
C CYS A 251 9.84 -3.82 6.27
N ILE A 252 9.11 -4.26 5.24
CA ILE A 252 7.94 -3.54 4.70
C ILE A 252 6.85 -3.43 5.77
N ASN A 253 6.48 -4.54 6.42
CA ASN A 253 5.45 -4.56 7.45
C ASN A 253 5.79 -3.64 8.64
N GLN A 254 7.06 -3.65 9.07
CA GLN A 254 7.53 -2.76 10.14
C GLN A 254 7.54 -1.28 9.72
N TYR A 255 7.87 -0.98 8.46
CA TYR A 255 7.95 0.39 7.98
C TYR A 255 6.58 1.03 7.71
N PHE A 256 5.57 0.25 7.31
CA PHE A 256 4.24 0.76 6.94
C PHE A 256 3.14 0.46 7.97
N GLY A 257 3.42 -0.31 9.01
CA GLY A 257 2.39 -0.87 9.88
C GLY A 257 1.45 0.18 10.50
N TRP A 258 1.98 1.17 11.22
CA TRP A 258 1.20 2.20 11.89
C TRP A 258 0.56 3.18 10.91
N SER A 259 1.28 3.58 9.85
CA SER A 259 0.69 4.47 8.85
C SER A 259 -0.50 3.85 8.14
N GLN A 260 -0.47 2.54 7.86
CA GLN A 260 -1.63 1.89 7.27
C GLN A 260 -2.77 1.75 8.25
N VAL A 261 -2.52 1.38 9.51
CA VAL A 261 -3.57 1.35 10.53
C VAL A 261 -4.28 2.70 10.62
N ALA A 262 -3.51 3.80 10.71
CA ALA A 262 -4.06 5.15 10.74
C ALA A 262 -4.85 5.48 9.45
N ASN A 263 -4.32 5.13 8.27
CA ASN A 263 -5.03 5.32 7.00
C ASN A 263 -6.35 4.54 6.93
N TYR A 264 -6.37 3.28 7.39
CA TYR A 264 -7.58 2.46 7.41
C TYR A 264 -8.62 3.04 8.38
N SER A 265 -8.20 3.44 9.59
CA SER A 265 -9.06 4.10 10.56
C SER A 265 -9.61 5.43 10.04
N PHE A 266 -8.77 6.23 9.37
CA PHE A 266 -9.18 7.47 8.74
C PHE A 266 -10.24 7.24 7.67
N HIS A 267 -10.04 6.28 6.77
CA HIS A 267 -11.04 5.96 5.75
C HIS A 267 -12.33 5.38 6.33
N PHE A 268 -12.24 4.57 7.39
CA PHE A 268 -13.41 4.10 8.11
C PHE A 268 -14.23 5.27 8.64
N LEU A 269 -13.60 6.20 9.37
CA LEU A 269 -14.25 7.38 9.92
C LEU A 269 -14.79 8.30 8.82
N GLN A 270 -14.05 8.48 7.73
CA GLN A 270 -14.48 9.30 6.61
C GLN A 270 -15.74 8.73 5.95
N ILE A 271 -15.75 7.44 5.60
CA ILE A 271 -16.92 6.80 4.98
C ILE A 271 -18.11 6.83 5.94
N LEU A 272 -17.89 6.50 7.23
CA LEU A 272 -18.95 6.54 8.23
C LEU A 272 -19.58 7.94 8.34
N ALA A 273 -18.74 8.97 8.43
CA ALA A 273 -19.18 10.35 8.54
C ALA A 273 -19.87 10.85 7.25
N ASP A 274 -19.39 10.44 6.07
CA ASP A 274 -20.07 10.67 4.79
C ASP A 274 -21.46 10.02 4.75
N CYS A 275 -21.60 8.77 5.22
CA CYS A 275 -22.88 8.09 5.28
C CYS A 275 -23.87 8.79 6.23
N TYR A 276 -23.39 9.27 7.40
CA TYR A 276 -24.21 10.05 8.31
C TYR A 276 -24.68 11.36 7.70
N TRP A 277 -23.75 12.10 7.07
CA TRP A 277 -24.05 13.35 6.40
C TRP A 277 -25.08 13.16 5.27
N LEU A 278 -24.92 12.09 4.47
CA LEU A 278 -25.85 11.73 3.42
C LEU A 278 -27.25 11.46 3.95
N TYR A 279 -27.37 10.66 5.01
CA TYR A 279 -28.67 10.34 5.59
C TYR A 279 -29.34 11.58 6.19
N TRP A 280 -28.60 12.42 6.92
CA TRP A 280 -29.10 13.68 7.47
C TRP A 280 -29.67 14.61 6.40
N ARG A 281 -28.96 14.74 5.28
CA ARG A 281 -29.40 15.52 4.11
C ARG A 281 -30.71 15.00 3.52
N ILE A 282 -30.87 13.67 3.43
CA ILE A 282 -32.10 13.03 2.97
C ILE A 282 -33.25 13.28 3.97
N TYR A 283 -32.97 13.14 5.26
CA TYR A 283 -33.98 13.24 6.33
C TYR A 283 -34.59 14.64 6.44
N ASN A 284 -33.76 15.69 6.41
CA ASN A 284 -34.23 17.07 6.63
C ASN A 284 -34.97 17.70 5.44
N LYS A 285 -35.19 16.97 4.34
CA LYS A 285 -35.88 17.45 3.12
C LYS A 285 -35.42 18.84 2.64
N SER A 286 -34.17 19.22 2.94
CA SER A 286 -33.72 20.61 2.85
C SER A 286 -33.65 21.15 1.41
N TYR A 287 -33.91 20.33 0.39
CA TYR A 287 -34.18 20.76 -0.98
C TYR A 287 -35.27 19.88 -1.61
N GLY A 288 -36.24 20.53 -2.25
CA GLY A 288 -37.33 19.86 -2.96
C GLY A 288 -36.85 18.95 -4.10
N ILE A 289 -37.74 18.06 -4.52
CA ILE A 289 -37.59 17.01 -5.55
C ILE A 289 -36.96 17.50 -6.89
N GLY A 290 -36.94 18.79 -7.17
CA GLY A 290 -36.39 19.39 -8.40
C GLY A 290 -34.85 19.42 -8.50
N LEU A 291 -34.11 18.95 -7.49
CA LEU A 291 -32.65 18.96 -7.47
C LEU A 291 -32.03 17.56 -7.49
N CYS A 292 -32.76 16.52 -7.95
CA CYS A 292 -32.17 15.19 -8.13
C CYS A 292 -30.87 15.22 -8.96
N ASP A 293 -30.71 16.13 -9.93
CA ASP A 293 -29.48 16.24 -10.74
C ASP A 293 -28.30 16.92 -10.03
N SER A 294 -28.52 17.93 -9.17
CA SER A 294 -27.42 18.60 -8.44
C SER A 294 -27.19 18.02 -7.04
N CYS A 295 -28.19 17.35 -6.45
CA CYS A 295 -28.01 16.49 -5.29
C CYS A 295 -27.37 15.16 -5.67
N LEU A 296 -27.70 14.55 -6.83
CA LEU A 296 -26.80 13.54 -7.40
C LEU A 296 -25.44 14.18 -7.61
N GLY A 297 -25.29 15.35 -8.23
CA GLY A 297 -23.96 15.97 -8.41
C GLY A 297 -23.16 16.17 -7.12
N THR A 298 -23.77 16.59 -6.00
CA THR A 298 -23.07 16.89 -4.73
C THR A 298 -22.95 15.71 -3.78
N VAL A 299 -23.98 14.85 -3.73
CA VAL A 299 -23.88 13.55 -3.09
C VAL A 299 -22.89 12.71 -3.88
N ILE A 300 -23.00 12.58 -5.20
CA ILE A 300 -22.02 11.87 -6.03
C ILE A 300 -20.64 12.52 -5.93
N THR A 301 -20.43 13.83 -5.95
CA THR A 301 -19.04 14.37 -5.82
C THR A 301 -18.43 14.22 -4.41
N GLN A 302 -19.21 14.36 -3.32
CA GLN A 302 -18.69 14.10 -1.96
C GLN A 302 -18.60 12.59 -1.66
N HIS A 303 -19.56 11.81 -2.12
CA HIS A 303 -19.60 10.36 -2.06
C HIS A 303 -18.59 9.74 -3.03
N GLU A 304 -18.15 10.47 -4.07
CA GLU A 304 -17.06 10.11 -4.99
C GLU A 304 -15.74 10.22 -4.27
N ASN A 305 -15.52 11.19 -3.38
CA ASN A 305 -14.33 11.20 -2.52
C ASN A 305 -14.33 9.99 -1.56
N SER A 306 -15.50 9.60 -1.04
CA SER A 306 -15.72 8.41 -0.22
C SER A 306 -15.54 7.09 -1.00
N LEU A 307 -16.09 7.03 -2.22
CA LEU A 307 -15.92 5.96 -3.20
C LEU A 307 -14.50 5.91 -3.73
N THR A 308 -13.76 7.03 -3.74
CA THR A 308 -12.34 7.10 -4.10
C THR A 308 -11.49 6.49 -2.99
N SER A 309 -11.81 6.71 -1.71
CA SER A 309 -11.23 5.91 -0.61
C SER A 309 -11.53 4.42 -0.75
N SER A 310 -12.79 4.07 -0.98
CA SER A 310 -13.23 2.68 -1.18
C SER A 310 -12.57 2.03 -2.40
N ARG A 311 -12.39 2.77 -3.51
CA ARG A 311 -11.71 2.36 -4.75
C ARG A 311 -10.20 2.24 -4.60
N CYS A 312 -9.58 3.06 -3.76
CA CYS A 312 -8.18 2.90 -3.38
C CYS A 312 -7.98 1.65 -2.52
N ILE A 313 -8.88 1.39 -1.56
CA ILE A 313 -8.85 0.19 -0.71
C ILE A 313 -9.18 -1.08 -1.51
N THR A 314 -10.14 -1.03 -2.44
CA THR A 314 -10.42 -2.17 -3.34
C THR A 314 -9.33 -2.36 -4.37
N SER A 315 -8.70 -1.30 -4.90
CA SER A 315 -7.48 -1.46 -5.71
C SER A 315 -6.37 -2.10 -4.88
N PHE A 316 -6.14 -1.63 -3.65
CA PHE A 316 -5.19 -2.22 -2.69
C PHE A 316 -5.47 -3.72 -2.44
N ALA A 317 -6.74 -4.09 -2.24
CA ALA A 317 -7.17 -5.47 -2.00
C ALA A 317 -7.18 -6.36 -3.27
N ILE A 318 -7.49 -5.80 -4.44
CA ILE A 318 -7.44 -6.51 -5.73
C ILE A 318 -5.99 -6.74 -6.15
N PHE A 319 -5.08 -5.81 -5.86
CA PHE A 319 -3.65 -5.96 -6.11
C PHE A 319 -2.94 -6.85 -5.08
N SER A 320 -3.43 -6.95 -3.83
CA SER A 320 -2.93 -7.91 -2.83
C SER A 320 -3.51 -9.33 -2.95
N SER A 321 -4.57 -9.54 -3.75
CA SER A 321 -5.15 -10.87 -3.98
C SER A 321 -4.22 -11.85 -4.72
N PRO A 322 -3.50 -11.48 -5.81
CA PRO A 322 -2.58 -12.40 -6.49
C PRO A 322 -1.29 -12.72 -5.71
N SER A 323 -1.04 -12.03 -4.58
CA SER A 323 0.09 -12.21 -3.66
C SER A 323 0.17 -13.59 -3.05
N PHE A 324 -0.96 -14.00 -2.47
CA PHE A 324 -1.06 -15.19 -1.64
C PHE A 324 -0.99 -16.46 -2.49
N GLN A 325 -1.51 -16.40 -3.72
CA GLN A 325 -1.46 -17.52 -4.67
C GLN A 325 -0.04 -17.81 -5.19
N GLN A 326 0.84 -16.81 -5.29
CA GLN A 326 2.16 -16.99 -5.92
C GLN A 326 3.18 -17.67 -5.01
N VAL A 327 3.23 -17.33 -3.72
CA VAL A 327 4.12 -18.00 -2.76
C VAL A 327 3.65 -19.44 -2.50
N HIS A 328 2.34 -19.67 -2.45
CA HIS A 328 1.78 -21.01 -2.36
C HIS A 328 2.16 -21.87 -3.59
N SER A 329 2.24 -21.25 -4.79
CA SER A 329 2.70 -21.95 -5.99
C SER A 329 4.14 -22.46 -5.89
N ILE A 330 5.04 -21.77 -5.15
CA ILE A 330 6.43 -22.23 -4.94
C ILE A 330 6.45 -23.54 -4.15
N SER A 331 5.66 -23.62 -3.08
CA SER A 331 5.50 -24.84 -2.28
C SER A 331 4.93 -26.00 -3.13
N ILE A 332 3.94 -25.71 -3.99
CA ILE A 332 3.38 -26.70 -4.93
C ILE A 332 4.43 -27.21 -5.92
N TRP A 333 5.28 -26.33 -6.48
CA TRP A 333 6.34 -26.73 -7.42
C TRP A 333 7.45 -27.53 -6.74
N LEU A 334 7.79 -27.20 -5.49
CA LEU A 334 8.76 -27.95 -4.70
C LEU A 334 8.27 -29.35 -4.37
N HIS A 335 7.00 -29.50 -3.99
CA HIS A 335 6.40 -30.81 -3.76
C HIS A 335 6.24 -31.64 -5.05
N ARG A 336 6.23 -30.99 -6.22
CA ARG A 336 6.22 -31.66 -7.54
C ARG A 336 7.59 -32.15 -8.00
N VAL A 337 8.67 -31.79 -7.31
CA VAL A 337 9.99 -32.41 -7.53
C VAL A 337 9.88 -33.83 -6.96
N LYS A 338 9.91 -34.86 -7.83
CA LYS A 338 9.83 -36.24 -7.38
C LYS A 338 11.10 -36.59 -6.59
N PHE A 339 10.89 -37.18 -5.41
CA PHE A 339 11.90 -37.46 -4.38
C PHE A 339 12.88 -38.59 -4.71
N THR A 340 12.88 -39.09 -5.95
CA THR A 340 13.79 -40.13 -6.47
C THR A 340 15.20 -39.59 -6.71
N ILE A 341 15.67 -38.67 -5.86
CA ILE A 341 17.04 -38.19 -5.87
C ILE A 341 17.84 -39.13 -4.97
N TYR A 342 18.58 -40.03 -5.60
CA TYR A 342 19.46 -41.07 -5.02
C TYR A 342 20.57 -40.55 -4.06
N ASN A 343 20.50 -39.30 -3.60
CA ASN A 343 21.49 -38.66 -2.74
C ASN A 343 20.83 -37.92 -1.57
N GLY A 344 21.07 -38.41 -0.35
CA GLY A 344 20.45 -37.90 0.89
C GLY A 344 20.65 -36.40 1.12
N LYS A 345 21.79 -35.82 0.69
CA LYS A 345 22.08 -34.39 0.90
C LYS A 345 21.16 -33.44 0.14
N ILE A 346 20.75 -33.82 -1.08
CA ILE A 346 19.84 -32.98 -1.89
C ILE A 346 18.41 -33.12 -1.37
N SER A 347 18.00 -34.33 -1.01
CA SER A 347 16.70 -34.58 -0.38
C SER A 347 16.56 -33.79 0.93
N GLU A 348 17.59 -33.79 1.78
CA GLU A 348 17.63 -33.01 3.01
C GLU A 348 17.55 -31.50 2.73
N THR A 349 18.30 -30.99 1.75
CA THR A 349 18.26 -29.56 1.39
C THR A 349 16.89 -29.15 0.85
N LEU A 350 16.25 -30.00 0.05
CA LEU A 350 14.91 -29.77 -0.48
C LEU A 350 13.86 -29.77 0.64
N LEU A 351 13.95 -30.73 1.56
CA LEU A 351 13.08 -30.81 2.73
C LEU A 351 13.23 -29.57 3.61
N ASN A 352 14.46 -29.16 3.91
CA ASN A 352 14.75 -27.95 4.67
C ASN A 352 14.20 -26.70 3.98
N PHE A 353 14.30 -26.61 2.65
CA PHE A 353 13.73 -25.49 1.91
C PHE A 353 12.19 -25.50 1.96
N SER A 354 11.56 -26.66 1.82
CA SER A 354 10.10 -26.79 1.94
C SER A 354 9.62 -26.40 3.33
N LEU A 355 10.31 -26.85 4.39
CA LEU A 355 10.02 -26.47 5.76
C LEU A 355 10.17 -24.96 5.97
N GLN A 356 11.23 -24.37 5.42
CA GLN A 356 11.45 -22.93 5.51
C GLN A 356 10.32 -22.12 4.88
N ILE A 357 9.80 -22.52 3.71
CA ILE A 357 8.67 -21.80 3.08
C ILE A 357 7.42 -21.82 3.96
N ILE A 358 7.21 -22.90 4.71
CA ILE A 358 6.08 -23.03 5.64
C ILE A 358 6.32 -22.18 6.89
N GLN A 359 7.55 -22.15 7.42
CA GLN A 359 7.92 -21.45 8.65
C GLN A 359 8.08 -19.93 8.46
N GLU A 360 8.53 -19.50 7.28
CA GLU A 360 8.79 -18.10 6.92
C GLU A 360 7.82 -17.63 5.83
N PRO A 361 6.50 -17.57 6.09
CA PRO A 361 5.55 -17.17 5.06
C PRO A 361 5.72 -15.68 4.75
N VAL A 362 5.75 -15.34 3.46
CA VAL A 362 5.76 -13.95 3.00
C VAL A 362 4.35 -13.40 3.14
N LEU A 363 4.06 -12.79 4.29
CA LEU A 363 2.76 -12.21 4.63
C LEU A 363 2.87 -10.70 4.76
N PHE A 364 1.92 -9.98 4.17
CA PHE A 364 1.79 -8.54 4.38
C PHE A 364 0.75 -8.26 5.46
N GLN A 365 1.23 -7.77 6.59
CA GLN A 365 0.44 -7.53 7.79
C GLN A 365 0.73 -6.13 8.34
N THR A 366 -0.29 -5.49 8.89
CA THR A 366 -0.15 -4.18 9.51
C THR A 366 -0.12 -4.34 11.03
N MET A 367 1.06 -4.23 11.64
CA MET A 367 1.29 -4.36 13.09
C MET A 367 0.63 -5.61 13.72
N GLU A 368 0.56 -6.71 12.96
CA GLU A 368 -0.12 -7.96 13.38
C GLU A 368 -1.62 -7.82 13.68
N LEU A 369 -2.22 -6.63 13.50
CA LEU A 369 -3.63 -6.37 13.75
C LEU A 369 -4.52 -6.97 12.66
N PHE A 370 -4.10 -6.84 11.40
CA PHE A 370 -4.80 -7.43 10.28
C PHE A 370 -3.87 -7.73 9.11
N THR A 371 -4.25 -8.75 8.33
CA THR A 371 -3.62 -9.07 7.04
C THR A 371 -4.18 -8.18 5.95
N ILE A 372 -3.33 -7.82 4.98
CA ILE A 372 -3.69 -6.99 3.83
C ILE A 372 -4.47 -7.82 2.80
N ASP A 373 -5.69 -8.19 3.18
CA ASP A 373 -6.61 -8.98 2.37
C ASP A 373 -7.94 -8.24 2.16
N PHE A 374 -8.94 -8.89 1.57
CA PHE A 374 -10.31 -8.37 1.46
C PHE A 374 -11.08 -8.37 2.79
N LYS A 375 -10.59 -9.09 3.82
CA LYS A 375 -11.28 -9.26 5.10
C LYS A 375 -11.49 -7.94 5.88
N PRO A 376 -10.49 -7.05 6.04
CA PRO A 376 -10.68 -5.77 6.72
C PRO A 376 -11.71 -4.89 6.03
N LEU A 377 -11.71 -4.83 4.69
CA LEU A 377 -12.70 -4.08 3.92
C LEU A 377 -14.12 -4.60 4.17
N ARG A 378 -14.32 -5.93 4.13
CA ARG A 378 -15.62 -6.54 4.43
C ARG A 378 -16.08 -6.22 5.86
N SER A 379 -15.15 -6.26 6.82
CA SER A 379 -15.43 -5.91 8.22
C SER A 379 -15.82 -4.44 8.38
N MET A 380 -15.11 -3.52 7.72
CA MET A 380 -15.44 -2.09 7.69
C MET A 380 -16.85 -1.84 7.14
N ILE A 381 -17.19 -2.42 5.99
CA ILE A 381 -18.54 -2.28 5.39
C ILE A 381 -19.62 -2.80 6.34
N SER A 382 -19.39 -3.94 6.98
CA SER A 382 -20.31 -4.49 7.96
C SER A 382 -20.50 -3.56 9.16
N ALA A 383 -19.41 -3.04 9.72
CA ALA A 383 -19.45 -2.12 10.85
C ALA A 383 -20.16 -0.81 10.50
N ILE A 384 -19.84 -0.19 9.36
CA ILE A 384 -20.52 1.02 8.85
C ILE A 384 -22.02 0.76 8.72
N THR A 385 -22.42 -0.37 8.12
CA THR A 385 -23.83 -0.74 7.98
C THR A 385 -24.52 -0.83 9.34
N THR A 386 -23.92 -1.49 10.33
CA THR A 386 -24.46 -1.57 11.70
C THR A 386 -24.62 -0.19 12.33
N TYR A 387 -23.59 0.66 12.25
CA TYR A 387 -23.64 2.03 12.77
C TYR A 387 -24.69 2.90 12.07
N MET A 388 -24.89 2.71 10.76
CA MET A 388 -25.93 3.40 10.01
C MET A 388 -27.33 2.95 10.43
N VAL A 389 -27.56 1.64 10.62
CA VAL A 389 -28.85 1.12 11.11
C VAL A 389 -29.19 1.71 12.48
N LEU A 390 -28.22 1.72 13.41
CA LEU A 390 -28.40 2.33 14.73
C LEU A 390 -28.79 3.81 14.60
N PHE A 391 -28.05 4.57 13.80
CA PHE A 391 -28.34 5.99 13.63
C PHE A 391 -29.71 6.27 13.03
N VAL A 392 -30.11 5.52 12.00
CA VAL A 392 -31.46 5.62 11.41
C VAL A 392 -32.55 5.38 12.44
N GLN A 393 -32.35 4.42 13.36
CA GLN A 393 -33.32 4.10 14.41
C GLN A 393 -33.38 5.17 15.52
N PHE A 394 -32.25 5.79 15.87
CA PHE A 394 -32.17 6.76 16.97
C PHE A 394 -32.39 8.21 16.55
N LEU A 395 -32.13 8.59 15.30
CA LEU A 395 -32.26 9.97 14.84
C LEU A 395 -33.68 10.55 15.06
N PRO A 396 -34.78 9.87 14.70
CA PRO A 396 -36.13 10.42 14.90
C PRO A 396 -36.44 10.69 16.38
N ARG A 397 -35.90 9.86 17.28
CA ARG A 397 -36.11 9.95 18.73
C ARG A 397 -35.37 11.13 19.37
N LEU A 398 -34.17 11.45 18.86
CA LEU A 398 -33.38 12.59 19.32
C LEU A 398 -34.00 13.92 18.86
N VAL A 399 -34.57 13.96 17.65
CA VAL A 399 -35.24 15.15 17.13
C VAL A 399 -36.54 15.41 17.88
N THR A 400 -37.33 14.38 18.21
CA THR A 400 -38.59 14.56 18.97
C THR A 400 -38.36 15.00 20.42
N SER A 401 -37.28 14.56 21.09
CA SER A 401 -36.99 14.97 22.47
C SER A 401 -36.51 16.43 22.58
N SER A 402 -35.83 16.97 21.55
CA SER A 402 -35.44 18.38 21.51
C SER A 402 -36.62 19.35 21.36
N TYR A 403 -37.73 18.92 20.73
CA TYR A 403 -38.94 19.73 20.65
C TYR A 403 -39.74 19.72 21.96
N LEU A 404 -39.71 18.61 22.71
CA LEU A 404 -40.39 18.47 24.01
C LEU A 404 -39.69 19.18 25.19
N THR A 405 -38.51 19.75 24.97
CA THR A 405 -37.73 20.47 26.00
C THR A 405 -37.70 21.99 25.78
N MET A 406 -38.37 22.48 24.72
CA MET A 406 -38.51 23.91 24.41
C MET A 406 -39.92 24.47 24.66
N ASP A 407 -40.83 23.64 25.17
CA ASP A 407 -42.09 24.03 25.82
C ASP A 407 -41.92 23.96 27.35
#